data_AF-A0A1J4QBD0-F1
#
_entry.id   AF-A0A1J4QBD0-F1
#
_cell.length_a   1.000
_cell.length_b   1.000
_cell.length_c   1.000
_cell.angle_alpha   90.00
_cell.angle_beta   90.00
_cell.angle_gamma   90.00
#
_symmetry.space_group_name_H-M   'P 1'
#
loop_
_entity.id
_entity.type
_entity.pdbx_description
1 polymer ?
#
loop_
_entity_poly.entity_id
_entity_poly.type
_entity_poly.pdbx_seq_one_letter_code
_entity_poly.pdbx_strand_id
1 'polypeptide(L)'
;MTLFWILSGLLTLLLALVIILPLTRGRAESSRSRNELNTQLYRQRLQELEQDREQGLLEEGESATQELQKSLLDDVVTETPQRYRSGVWLWLPAIVIAAVVAYAGYWQLGAYPKVVQWQDNAARLSELSRKVLIEPDGEVTEQDMKDLIQSLRTKLHRDGDDFRGWLLLGRLTLEMRDGETARDALEKALKLTDNPDTVIVPYAEALAMTGETLRAENMIKELLTRAPDNLEAWSVFAFMALQQDDLTAAIARWQQILQRMSPDSPRYAMIERSVAFAERRLAETDAAPVTGPRFEVEVNAASAVPYHPGAVLFVYAVDAQGGDMPLVARRIEQPSFPLTVTLSNADAMVASNNLSGRDTVVIKARIAPSGNVADATDAWEGRSGILDTSEDRQLSVIIDTPL
;
A
#
# COMPACT_ATOMS: atom_id res chain seq x y z
N MET A 1 -1.10 27.91 19.44
CA MET A 1 0.37 27.71 19.36
C MET A 1 1.11 28.18 20.60
N THR A 2 0.75 29.33 21.17
CA THR A 2 1.29 29.80 22.47
C THR A 2 1.12 28.78 23.61
N LEU A 3 -0.05 28.13 23.69
CA LEU A 3 -0.35 27.09 24.68
C LEU A 3 0.65 25.92 24.64
N PHE A 4 1.07 25.48 23.46
CA PHE A 4 2.01 24.37 23.30
C PHE A 4 3.37 24.72 23.92
N TRP A 5 3.92 25.89 23.61
CA TRP A 5 5.20 26.35 24.14
C TRP A 5 5.17 26.57 25.65
N ILE A 6 4.03 27.07 26.17
CA ILE A 6 3.82 27.24 27.60
C ILE A 6 3.81 25.87 28.30
N LEU A 7 3.04 24.91 27.79
CA LEU A 7 2.93 23.57 28.37
C LEU A 7 4.25 22.81 28.29
N SER A 8 4.97 22.86 27.17
CA SER A 8 6.26 22.18 27.02
C SER A 8 7.32 22.77 27.96
N GLY A 9 7.35 24.11 28.10
CA GLY A 9 8.23 24.79 29.04
C GLY A 9 7.90 24.42 30.50
N LEU A 10 6.62 24.39 30.86
CA LEU A 10 6.16 24.01 32.18
C LEU A 10 6.48 22.55 32.52
N LEU A 11 6.30 21.63 31.57
CA LEU A 11 6.67 20.22 31.71
C LEU A 11 8.18 20.05 31.92
N THR A 12 8.99 20.76 31.13
CA THR A 12 10.46 20.72 31.22
C THR A 12 10.94 21.24 32.59
N LEU A 13 10.33 22.32 33.08
CA LEU A 13 10.62 22.89 34.40
C LEU A 13 10.22 21.94 35.53
N LEU A 14 9.07 21.29 35.42
CA LEU A 14 8.62 20.27 36.37
C LEU A 14 9.59 19.09 36.41
N LEU A 15 10.02 18.59 35.25
CA LEU A 15 10.97 17.49 35.15
C LEU A 15 12.33 17.86 35.78
N ALA A 16 12.82 19.08 35.50
CA ALA A 16 14.04 19.60 36.11
C ALA A 16 13.93 19.68 37.64
N LEU A 17 12.79 20.14 38.16
CA LEU A 17 12.55 20.23 39.61
C LEU A 17 12.55 18.85 40.27
N VAL A 18 11.89 17.86 39.65
CA VAL A 18 11.84 16.47 40.14
C VAL A 18 13.22 15.83 40.19
N ILE A 19 14.11 16.15 39.25
CA ILE A 19 15.49 15.61 39.24
C ILE A 19 16.36 16.34 40.26
N ILE A 20 16.28 17.68 40.33
CA ILE A 20 17.14 18.51 41.18
C ILE A 20 16.84 18.30 42.67
N LEU A 21 15.56 18.26 43.07
CA LEU A 21 15.16 18.20 44.49
C LEU A 21 15.77 17.01 45.26
N PRO A 22 15.66 15.74 44.84
CA PRO A 22 16.21 14.61 45.58
C PRO A 22 17.75 14.62 45.64
N LEU A 23 18.41 15.07 44.57
CA LEU A 23 19.88 15.16 44.50
C LEU A 23 20.47 16.14 45.53
N THR A 24 19.69 17.13 45.97
CA THR A 24 20.13 18.10 46.97
C THR A 24 19.96 17.64 48.42
N ARG A 25 19.04 16.70 48.69
CA ARG A 25 18.70 16.28 50.06
C ARG A 25 19.48 15.05 50.53
N GLY A 26 19.91 14.16 49.62
CA GLY A 26 20.44 12.84 49.98
C GLY A 26 21.81 12.76 50.68
N ARG A 27 22.62 13.83 50.74
CA ARG A 27 23.96 13.76 51.37
C ARG A 27 23.99 14.13 52.85
N ALA A 28 23.15 15.06 53.30
CA ALA A 28 23.19 15.58 54.67
C ALA A 28 22.52 14.65 55.70
N GLU A 29 21.53 13.85 55.29
CA GLU A 29 20.87 12.90 56.20
C GLU A 29 21.75 11.71 56.56
N SER A 30 22.64 11.26 55.67
CA SER A 30 23.43 10.05 55.90
C SER A 30 24.47 10.19 57.02
N SER A 31 25.13 11.35 57.13
CA SER A 31 26.13 11.60 58.18
C SER A 31 25.47 11.88 59.54
N ARG A 32 24.36 12.63 59.54
CA ARG A 32 23.57 12.90 60.75
C ARG A 32 22.99 11.62 61.34
N SER A 33 22.42 10.75 60.50
CA SER A 33 21.86 9.45 60.90
C SER A 33 22.93 8.54 61.51
N ARG A 34 24.16 8.51 60.96
CA ARG A 34 25.27 7.72 61.51
C ARG A 34 25.75 8.21 62.88
N ASN A 35 25.93 9.52 63.04
CA ASN A 35 26.35 10.09 64.33
C ASN A 35 25.27 9.95 65.41
N GLU A 36 23.99 10.11 65.05
CA GLU A 36 22.86 9.86 65.96
C GLU A 36 22.80 8.38 66.39
N LEU A 37 23.00 7.43 65.45
CA LEU A 37 23.03 6.00 65.75
C LEU A 37 24.20 5.62 66.66
N ASN A 38 25.42 6.11 66.38
CA ASN A 38 26.60 5.86 67.21
C ASN A 38 26.41 6.41 68.64
N THR A 39 25.78 7.58 68.76
CA THR A 39 25.48 8.19 70.07
C THR A 39 24.44 7.39 70.85
N GLN A 40 23.41 6.84 70.17
CA GLN A 40 22.40 6.00 70.82
C GLN A 40 22.99 4.68 71.31
N LEU A 41 23.79 4.01 70.47
CA LEU A 41 24.47 2.77 70.84
C LEU A 41 25.40 2.98 72.05
N TYR A 42 26.10 4.11 72.08
CA TYR A 42 26.94 4.49 73.21
C TYR A 42 26.15 4.66 74.52
N ARG A 43 25.00 5.35 74.48
CA ARG A 43 24.15 5.52 75.66
C ARG A 43 23.65 4.17 76.20
N GLN A 44 23.32 3.25 75.31
CA GLN A 44 22.94 1.89 75.69
C GLN A 44 24.09 1.15 76.38
N ARG A 45 25.30 1.22 75.82
CA ARG A 45 26.50 0.61 76.43
C ARG A 45 26.83 1.19 77.80
N LEU A 46 26.62 2.49 78.00
CA LEU A 46 26.82 3.12 79.30
C LEU A 46 25.82 2.59 80.36
N GLN A 47 24.56 2.40 79.96
CA GLN A 47 23.53 1.83 80.83
C GLN A 47 23.81 0.35 81.17
N GLU A 48 24.27 -0.44 80.19
CA GLU A 48 24.71 -1.82 80.42
C GLU A 48 25.87 -1.86 81.43
N LEU A 49 26.87 -0.98 81.28
CA LEU A 49 27.99 -0.89 82.21
C LEU A 49 27.58 -0.50 83.63
N GLU A 50 26.62 0.42 83.76
CA GLU A 50 26.11 0.87 85.05
C GLU A 50 25.30 -0.24 85.74
N GLN A 51 24.52 -1.00 84.97
CA GLN A 51 23.79 -2.17 85.46
C GLN A 51 24.74 -3.30 85.91
N ASP A 52 25.80 -3.57 85.16
CA ASP A 52 26.82 -4.57 85.53
C ASP A 52 27.59 -4.16 86.79
N ARG A 53 27.79 -2.84 87.00
CA ARG A 53 28.37 -2.28 88.22
C ARG A 53 27.46 -2.47 89.43
N GLU A 54 26.16 -2.22 89.29
CA GLU A 54 25.18 -2.44 90.37
C GLU A 54 25.08 -3.91 90.77
N GLN A 55 25.31 -4.83 89.82
CA GLN A 55 25.34 -6.27 90.06
C GLN A 55 26.66 -6.78 90.64
N GLY A 56 27.65 -5.90 90.82
CA GLY A 56 28.96 -6.26 91.37
C GLY A 56 29.83 -7.09 90.41
N LEU A 57 29.51 -7.10 89.12
CA LEU A 57 30.23 -7.85 88.09
C LEU A 57 31.48 -7.12 87.59
N LEU A 58 31.66 -5.85 87.94
CA LEU A 58 32.75 -4.99 87.49
C LEU A 58 33.47 -4.34 88.69
N GLU A 59 34.76 -4.65 88.86
CA GLU A 59 35.62 -4.04 89.91
C GLU A 59 36.18 -2.66 89.49
N GLU A 60 36.30 -2.37 88.19
CA GLU A 60 36.97 -1.16 87.65
C GLU A 60 36.05 -0.35 86.71
N GLY A 61 34.94 0.18 87.23
CA GLY A 61 33.96 0.92 86.41
C GLY A 61 34.46 2.25 85.81
N GLU A 62 35.43 2.92 86.43
CA GLU A 62 35.94 4.21 85.93
C GLU A 62 36.87 4.08 84.72
N SER A 63 37.64 3.00 84.60
CA SER A 63 38.54 2.80 83.45
C SER A 63 37.76 2.42 82.19
N ALA A 64 36.78 1.52 82.33
CA ALA A 64 35.93 1.08 81.22
C ALA A 64 35.05 2.21 80.65
N THR A 65 34.56 3.13 81.50
CA THR A 65 33.84 4.32 81.02
C THR A 65 34.74 5.30 80.27
N GLN A 66 35.99 5.50 80.72
CA GLN A 66 36.97 6.35 80.04
C GLN A 66 37.39 5.81 78.68
N GLU A 67 37.62 4.50 78.57
CA GLU A 67 37.95 3.85 77.29
C GLU A 67 36.79 3.95 76.30
N LEU A 68 35.55 3.77 76.77
CA LEU A 68 34.37 3.95 75.94
C LEU A 68 34.22 5.40 75.47
N GLN A 69 34.44 6.40 76.35
CA GLN A 69 34.43 7.83 75.97
C GLN A 69 35.48 8.14 74.89
N LYS A 70 36.66 7.53 74.99
CA LYS A 70 37.73 7.68 74.01
C LYS A 70 37.37 7.04 72.67
N SER A 71 36.78 5.84 72.67
CA SER A 71 36.25 5.19 71.45
C SER A 71 35.18 6.04 70.78
N LEU A 72 34.25 6.63 71.55
CA LEU A 72 33.23 7.51 71.00
C LEU A 72 33.84 8.74 70.30
N LEU A 73 34.89 9.33 70.89
CA LEU A 73 35.55 10.47 70.29
C LEU A 73 36.22 10.12 68.95
N ASP A 74 36.69 8.89 68.80
CA ASP A 74 37.29 8.36 67.57
C ASP A 74 36.23 7.92 66.54
N ASP A 75 35.10 7.38 67.01
CA ASP A 75 33.97 6.91 66.19
C ASP A 75 33.02 8.03 65.72
N VAL A 76 33.04 9.18 66.41
CA VAL A 76 32.35 10.39 65.95
C VAL A 76 33.17 10.97 64.80
N VAL A 77 32.68 10.73 63.58
CA VAL A 77 33.27 11.32 62.38
C VAL A 77 33.15 12.85 62.48
N THR A 78 34.24 13.51 62.89
CA THR A 78 34.38 14.97 62.78
C THR A 78 34.72 15.32 61.34
N GLU A 79 33.74 15.21 60.44
CA GLU A 79 33.89 15.88 59.14
C GLU A 79 33.90 17.39 59.41
N THR A 80 35.08 18.01 59.32
CA THR A 80 35.12 19.43 59.00
C THR A 80 34.29 19.58 57.73
N PRO A 81 33.25 20.43 57.70
CA PRO A 81 32.43 20.54 56.52
C PRO A 81 33.28 21.21 55.45
N GLN A 82 34.05 20.42 54.69
CA GLN A 82 34.41 20.79 53.34
C GLN A 82 33.08 20.84 52.61
N ARG A 83 32.47 22.03 52.64
CA ARG A 83 31.41 22.45 51.72
C ARG A 83 32.00 22.39 50.32
N TYR A 84 32.18 21.19 49.77
CA TYR A 84 31.97 21.01 48.36
C TYR A 84 30.49 21.29 48.14
N ARG A 85 30.18 22.57 47.95
CA ARG A 85 29.01 23.02 47.22
C ARG A 85 29.14 22.40 45.82
N SER A 86 28.90 21.09 45.68
CA SER A 86 28.35 20.53 44.45
C SER A 86 26.91 21.00 44.39
N GLY A 87 26.77 22.33 44.27
CA GLY A 87 25.50 23.01 44.26
C GLY A 87 24.75 22.57 43.02
N VAL A 88 23.44 22.59 43.10
CA VAL A 88 22.49 22.53 41.97
C VAL A 88 23.01 23.22 40.70
N TRP A 89 23.79 24.29 40.88
CA TRP A 89 24.53 25.00 39.86
C TRP A 89 25.42 24.16 38.92
N LEU A 90 25.90 22.98 39.32
CA LEU A 90 26.63 22.07 38.42
C LEU A 90 25.70 21.36 37.43
N TRP A 91 24.45 21.10 37.83
CA TRP A 91 23.44 20.42 36.99
C TRP A 91 22.62 21.39 36.14
N LEU A 92 22.50 22.65 36.56
CA LEU A 92 21.86 23.71 35.78
C LEU A 92 22.36 23.79 34.32
N PRO A 93 23.68 23.86 34.05
CA PRO A 93 24.17 23.90 32.67
C PRO A 93 23.82 22.63 31.89
N ALA A 94 23.86 21.45 32.51
CA ALA A 94 23.47 20.21 31.84
C ALA A 94 21.99 20.19 31.45
N ILE A 95 21.10 20.68 32.32
CA ILE A 95 19.66 20.79 32.05
C ILE A 95 19.38 21.84 30.98
N VAL A 96 20.06 22.99 31.04
CA VAL A 96 19.94 24.04 30.01
C VAL A 96 20.41 23.51 28.66
N ILE A 97 21.56 22.82 28.61
CA ILE A 97 22.06 22.19 27.39
C ILE A 97 21.05 21.16 26.87
N ALA A 98 20.52 20.29 27.74
CA ALA A 98 19.51 19.30 27.34
C ALA A 98 18.24 19.96 26.79
N ALA A 99 17.74 21.03 27.42
CA ALA A 99 16.59 21.78 26.94
C ALA A 99 16.88 22.48 25.60
N VAL A 100 18.05 23.10 25.45
CA VAL A 100 18.46 23.74 24.19
C VAL A 100 18.54 22.70 23.08
N VAL A 101 19.17 21.55 23.33
CA VAL A 101 19.25 20.44 22.37
C VAL A 101 17.87 19.91 22.02
N ALA A 102 16.98 19.74 22.99
CA ALA A 102 15.62 19.27 22.76
C ALA A 102 14.80 20.26 21.90
N TYR A 103 14.86 21.56 22.22
CA TYR A 103 14.14 22.60 21.47
C TYR A 103 14.75 22.82 20.07
N ALA A 104 16.07 22.80 19.93
CA ALA A 104 16.74 22.87 18.64
C ALA A 104 16.41 21.63 17.79
N GLY A 105 16.41 20.44 18.39
CA GLY A 105 15.99 19.20 17.75
C GLY A 105 14.54 19.26 17.30
N TYR A 106 13.63 19.76 18.13
CA TYR A 106 12.23 19.97 17.74
C TYR A 106 12.08 21.02 16.64
N TRP A 107 12.90 22.07 16.63
CA TRP A 107 12.88 23.07 15.55
C TRP A 107 13.28 22.44 14.21
N GLN A 108 14.30 21.57 14.22
CA GLN A 108 14.86 21.01 12.99
C GLN A 108 14.10 19.78 12.48
N LEU A 109 13.58 18.94 13.38
CA LEU A 109 12.89 17.68 13.07
C LEU A 109 11.37 17.78 13.22
N GLY A 110 10.88 18.72 14.01
CA GLY A 110 9.46 18.84 14.32
C GLY A 110 8.66 19.47 13.18
N ALA A 111 7.37 19.18 13.17
CA ALA A 111 6.44 19.68 12.16
C ALA A 111 5.96 21.12 12.44
N TYR A 112 6.66 21.90 13.27
CA TYR A 112 6.23 23.26 13.63
C TYR A 112 5.96 24.16 12.40
N PRO A 113 6.86 24.23 11.39
CA PRO A 113 6.59 25.03 10.20
C PRO A 113 5.31 24.61 9.47
N LYS A 114 5.06 23.29 9.39
CA LYS A 114 3.87 22.72 8.74
C LYS A 114 2.59 23.09 9.49
N VAL A 115 2.62 23.09 10.84
CA VAL A 115 1.46 23.46 11.66
C VAL A 115 1.13 24.95 11.54
N VAL A 116 2.14 25.81 11.45
CA VAL A 116 1.95 27.26 11.23
C VAL A 116 1.39 27.50 9.83
N GLN A 117 1.97 26.86 8.81
CA GLN A 117 1.48 26.96 7.43
C GLN A 117 0.03 26.48 7.31
N TRP A 118 -0.32 25.34 7.92
CA TRP A 118 -1.69 24.84 7.96
C TRP A 118 -2.66 25.85 8.59
N GLN A 119 -2.28 26.52 9.67
CA GLN A 119 -3.12 27.55 10.31
C GLN A 119 -3.30 28.80 9.44
N ASP A 120 -2.24 29.26 8.77
CA ASP A 120 -2.32 30.40 7.85
C ASP A 120 -3.18 30.06 6.63
N ASN A 121 -2.99 28.87 6.04
CA ASN A 121 -3.81 28.37 4.93
C ASN A 121 -5.28 28.26 5.33
N ALA A 122 -5.57 27.73 6.52
CA ALA A 122 -6.94 27.64 7.04
C ALA A 122 -7.57 29.02 7.23
N ALA A 123 -6.80 30.03 7.65
CA ALA A 123 -7.28 31.42 7.77
C ALA A 123 -7.53 32.06 6.40
N ARG A 124 -6.79 31.65 5.35
CA ARG A 124 -6.89 32.16 3.97
C ARG A 124 -7.67 31.24 3.03
N LEU A 125 -8.52 30.37 3.57
CA LEU A 125 -9.30 29.42 2.76
C LEU A 125 -10.05 30.07 1.59
N SER A 126 -10.61 31.27 1.78
CA SER A 126 -11.31 32.01 0.73
C SER A 126 -10.40 32.37 -0.46
N GLU A 127 -9.19 32.85 -0.18
CA GLU A 127 -8.19 33.18 -1.20
C GLU A 127 -7.73 31.92 -1.93
N LEU A 128 -7.43 30.87 -1.18
CA LEU A 128 -6.98 29.59 -1.73
C LEU A 128 -8.07 28.93 -2.59
N SER A 129 -9.34 29.01 -2.17
CA SER A 129 -10.48 28.53 -2.94
C SER A 129 -10.64 29.30 -4.25
N ARG A 130 -10.40 30.62 -4.27
CA ARG A 130 -10.46 31.43 -5.49
C ARG A 130 -9.35 31.03 -6.47
N LYS A 131 -8.13 30.88 -5.96
CA LYS A 131 -6.95 30.47 -6.74
C LYS A 131 -7.14 29.10 -7.41
N VAL A 132 -7.71 28.15 -6.69
CA VAL A 132 -7.83 26.76 -7.17
C VAL A 132 -9.10 26.53 -8.00
N LEU A 133 -10.23 27.14 -7.63
CA LEU A 133 -11.55 26.80 -8.19
C LEU A 133 -12.10 27.82 -9.20
N ILE A 134 -11.66 29.09 -9.19
CA ILE A 134 -12.30 30.18 -9.95
C ILE A 134 -11.35 30.79 -10.97
N GLU A 135 -10.19 31.25 -10.51
CA GLU A 135 -9.20 31.98 -11.32
C GLU A 135 -7.82 31.33 -11.11
N PRO A 136 -7.51 30.23 -11.84
CA PRO A 136 -6.16 29.71 -11.88
C PRO A 136 -5.29 30.68 -12.70
N ASP A 137 -4.88 31.79 -12.09
CA ASP A 137 -3.97 32.79 -12.67
C ASP A 137 -2.55 32.22 -12.92
N GLY A 138 -2.32 30.93 -12.63
CA GLY A 138 -1.10 30.16 -12.88
C GLY A 138 -1.33 28.65 -12.75
N GLU A 139 -0.26 27.86 -12.82
CA GLU A 139 -0.33 26.40 -12.63
C GLU A 139 -0.74 26.07 -11.19
N VAL A 140 -1.93 25.50 -11.02
CA VAL A 140 -2.37 24.93 -9.73
C VAL A 140 -1.48 23.74 -9.40
N THR A 141 -0.74 23.83 -8.30
CA THR A 141 0.16 22.75 -7.88
C THR A 141 -0.58 21.70 -7.05
N GLU A 142 -0.04 20.48 -7.00
CA GLU A 142 -0.56 19.42 -6.12
C GLU A 142 -0.56 19.87 -4.64
N GLN A 143 0.41 20.72 -4.26
CA GLN A 143 0.49 21.28 -2.91
C GLN A 143 -0.66 22.26 -2.63
N ASP A 144 -1.02 23.11 -3.59
CA ASP A 144 -2.16 24.02 -3.46
C ASP A 144 -3.47 23.24 -3.21
N MET A 145 -3.65 22.12 -3.91
CA MET A 145 -4.81 21.24 -3.73
C MET A 145 -4.83 20.59 -2.34
N LYS A 146 -3.69 20.08 -1.87
CA LYS A 146 -3.56 19.52 -0.50
C LYS A 146 -3.85 20.56 0.57
N ASP A 147 -3.33 21.77 0.40
CA ASP A 147 -3.55 22.88 1.32
C ASP A 147 -5.04 23.29 1.35
N LEU A 148 -5.72 23.24 0.20
CA LEU A 148 -7.16 23.51 0.10
C LEU A 148 -7.98 22.47 0.85
N ILE A 149 -7.72 21.19 0.58
CA ILE A 149 -8.42 20.08 1.22
C ILE A 149 -8.23 20.14 2.75
N GLN A 150 -7.01 20.37 3.24
CA GLN A 150 -6.74 20.46 4.68
C GLN A 150 -7.45 21.65 5.32
N SER A 151 -7.42 22.81 4.66
CA SER A 151 -8.07 24.04 5.14
C SER A 151 -9.59 23.89 5.17
N LEU A 152 -10.16 23.32 4.11
CA LEU A 152 -11.59 23.03 3.99
C LEU A 152 -12.04 22.04 5.06
N ARG A 153 -11.31 20.93 5.25
CA ARG A 153 -11.57 19.94 6.32
C ARG A 153 -11.55 20.58 7.70
N THR A 154 -10.58 21.47 7.95
CA THR A 154 -10.45 22.17 9.24
C THR A 154 -11.65 23.08 9.51
N LYS A 155 -12.10 23.82 8.50
CA LYS A 155 -13.30 24.68 8.62
C LYS A 155 -14.55 23.84 8.85
N LEU A 156 -14.76 22.80 8.06
CA LEU A 156 -15.94 21.94 8.15
C LEU A 156 -16.04 21.21 9.50
N HIS A 157 -14.90 20.83 10.08
CA HIS A 157 -14.89 20.24 11.41
C HIS A 157 -15.24 21.23 12.54
N ARG A 158 -15.06 22.54 12.31
CA ARG A 158 -15.45 23.60 13.26
C ARG A 158 -16.89 24.04 13.09
N ASP A 159 -17.32 24.24 11.84
CA ASP A 159 -18.62 24.85 11.51
C ASP A 159 -19.73 23.79 11.29
N GLY A 160 -19.38 22.52 11.07
CA GLY A 160 -20.24 21.33 11.21
C GLY A 160 -21.27 21.07 10.11
N ASP A 161 -22.12 22.04 9.81
CA ASP A 161 -23.39 21.84 9.09
C ASP A 161 -23.40 22.50 7.69
N ASP A 162 -22.32 22.37 6.93
CA ASP A 162 -22.23 22.87 5.55
C ASP A 162 -22.26 21.71 4.53
N PHE A 163 -23.46 21.38 4.05
CA PHE A 163 -23.67 20.37 3.00
C PHE A 163 -22.77 20.58 1.79
N ARG A 164 -22.70 21.82 1.27
CA ARG A 164 -21.97 22.12 0.02
C ARG A 164 -20.48 21.96 0.23
N GLY A 165 -19.97 22.39 1.39
CA GLY A 165 -18.58 22.20 1.75
C GLY A 165 -18.20 20.73 1.91
N TRP A 166 -19.04 19.90 2.55
CA TRP A 166 -18.82 18.46 2.66
C TRP A 166 -18.85 17.75 1.30
N LEU A 167 -19.78 18.13 0.40
CA LEU A 167 -19.83 17.60 -0.97
C LEU A 167 -18.59 17.97 -1.77
N LEU A 168 -18.15 19.23 -1.69
CA LEU A 168 -16.94 19.71 -2.35
C LEU A 168 -15.70 18.97 -1.82
N LEU A 169 -15.57 18.86 -0.50
CA LEU A 169 -14.45 18.12 0.13
C LEU A 169 -14.39 16.69 -0.43
N GLY A 170 -15.53 16.00 -0.46
CA GLY A 170 -15.65 14.66 -1.01
C GLY A 170 -15.14 14.54 -2.44
N ARG A 171 -15.65 15.40 -3.34
CA ARG A 171 -15.26 15.41 -4.76
C ARG A 171 -13.77 15.70 -4.96
N LEU A 172 -13.22 16.69 -4.27
CA LEU A 172 -11.79 17.00 -4.34
C LEU A 172 -10.92 15.84 -3.84
N THR A 173 -11.37 15.13 -2.79
CA THR A 173 -10.63 13.97 -2.30
C THR A 173 -10.73 12.74 -3.20
N LEU A 174 -11.83 12.57 -3.95
CA LEU A 174 -11.91 11.54 -5.00
C LEU A 174 -10.90 11.81 -6.12
N GLU A 175 -10.78 13.06 -6.57
CA GLU A 175 -9.78 13.46 -7.57
C GLU A 175 -8.34 13.16 -7.11
N MET A 176 -8.07 13.34 -5.81
CA MET A 176 -6.79 13.02 -5.17
C MET A 176 -6.62 11.53 -4.82
N ARG A 177 -7.58 10.68 -5.18
CA ARG A 177 -7.62 9.25 -4.83
C ARG A 177 -7.59 8.93 -3.33
N ASP A 178 -8.04 9.87 -2.49
CA ASP A 178 -8.24 9.67 -1.05
C ASP A 178 -9.67 9.21 -0.78
N GLY A 179 -9.91 7.91 -1.01
CA GLY A 179 -11.24 7.29 -0.88
C GLY A 179 -11.81 7.33 0.54
N GLU A 180 -10.97 7.21 1.57
CA GLU A 180 -11.43 7.24 2.97
C GLU A 180 -11.95 8.62 3.37
N THR A 181 -11.20 9.69 3.08
CA THR A 181 -11.71 11.04 3.35
C THR A 181 -12.95 11.32 2.52
N ALA A 182 -12.97 10.90 1.25
CA ALA A 182 -14.14 11.08 0.39
C ALA A 182 -15.37 10.42 0.98
N ARG A 183 -15.24 9.16 1.44
CA ARG A 183 -16.33 8.39 2.05
C ARG A 183 -16.90 9.13 3.26
N ASP A 184 -16.05 9.55 4.19
CA ASP A 184 -16.49 10.24 5.41
C ASP A 184 -17.14 11.61 5.11
N ALA A 185 -16.57 12.39 4.19
CA ALA A 185 -17.09 13.70 3.81
C ALA A 185 -18.44 13.59 3.08
N LEU A 186 -18.57 12.64 2.15
CA LEU A 186 -19.79 12.43 1.38
C LEU A 186 -20.90 11.79 2.23
N GLU A 187 -20.55 10.98 3.24
CA GLU A 187 -21.51 10.51 4.22
C GLU A 187 -22.10 11.69 5.02
N LYS A 188 -21.28 12.66 5.42
CA LYS A 188 -21.77 13.90 6.06
C LYS A 188 -22.64 14.72 5.11
N ALA A 189 -22.23 14.89 3.85
CA ALA A 189 -23.03 15.58 2.85
C ALA A 189 -24.40 14.90 2.64
N LEU A 190 -24.43 13.57 2.56
CA LEU A 190 -25.65 12.79 2.39
C LEU A 190 -26.61 12.93 3.58
N LYS A 191 -26.08 13.09 4.80
CA LYS A 191 -26.88 13.32 6.02
C LYS A 191 -27.47 14.73 6.10
N LEU A 192 -26.84 15.72 5.46
CA LEU A 192 -27.21 17.15 5.55
C LEU A 192 -28.05 17.63 4.37
N THR A 193 -28.17 16.85 3.29
CA THR A 193 -28.88 17.26 2.07
C THR A 193 -30.36 16.89 2.12
N ASP A 194 -31.20 17.79 1.58
CA ASP A 194 -32.61 17.48 1.28
C ASP A 194 -32.77 16.72 -0.06
N ASN A 195 -31.71 16.65 -0.88
CA ASN A 195 -31.70 15.97 -2.17
C ASN A 195 -30.52 14.97 -2.25
N PRO A 196 -30.71 13.71 -1.81
CA PRO A 196 -29.64 12.72 -1.72
C PRO A 196 -29.06 12.32 -3.08
N ASP A 197 -29.86 12.39 -4.15
CA ASP A 197 -29.43 11.96 -5.50
C ASP A 197 -28.23 12.77 -6.03
N THR A 198 -28.00 13.98 -5.50
CA THR A 198 -26.82 14.83 -5.82
C THR A 198 -25.50 14.33 -5.22
N VAL A 199 -25.56 13.42 -4.25
CA VAL A 199 -24.41 12.90 -3.48
C VAL A 199 -24.17 11.42 -3.74
N ILE A 200 -25.20 10.66 -4.14
CA ILE A 200 -25.12 9.20 -4.29
C ILE A 200 -23.98 8.78 -5.21
N VAL A 201 -23.79 9.44 -6.36
CA VAL A 201 -22.76 9.05 -7.34
C VAL A 201 -21.35 9.16 -6.76
N PRO A 202 -20.88 10.34 -6.28
CA PRO A 202 -19.55 10.43 -5.68
C PRO A 202 -19.43 9.58 -4.40
N TYR A 203 -20.50 9.41 -3.62
CA TYR A 203 -20.43 8.57 -2.41
C TYR A 203 -20.24 7.10 -2.76
N ALA A 204 -20.94 6.60 -3.77
CA ALA A 204 -20.76 5.24 -4.26
C ALA A 204 -19.35 5.02 -4.85
N GLU A 205 -18.80 6.00 -5.56
CA GLU A 205 -17.40 5.96 -6.01
C GLU A 205 -16.43 5.83 -4.83
N ALA A 206 -16.61 6.64 -3.78
CA ALA A 206 -15.81 6.55 -2.57
C ALA A 206 -15.92 5.17 -1.89
N LEU A 207 -17.14 4.64 -1.78
CA LEU A 207 -17.39 3.29 -1.22
C LEU A 207 -16.68 2.19 -2.02
N ALA A 208 -16.69 2.26 -3.36
CA ALA A 208 -15.97 1.28 -4.17
C ALA A 208 -14.44 1.37 -3.96
N MET A 209 -13.90 2.58 -3.81
CA MET A 209 -12.47 2.78 -3.51
C MET A 209 -12.05 2.20 -2.15
N THR A 210 -12.96 2.16 -1.18
CA THR A 210 -12.71 1.59 0.16
C THR A 210 -13.11 0.12 0.28
N GLY A 211 -13.46 -0.55 -0.83
CA GLY A 211 -13.79 -1.98 -0.87
C GLY A 211 -15.25 -2.32 -0.54
N GLU A 212 -16.13 -1.34 -0.36
CA GLU A 212 -17.58 -1.52 -0.15
C GLU A 212 -18.35 -1.61 -1.49
N THR A 213 -17.80 -2.32 -2.48
CA THR A 213 -18.29 -2.31 -3.88
C THR A 213 -19.74 -2.76 -4.01
N LEU A 214 -20.17 -3.80 -3.30
CA LEU A 214 -21.57 -4.27 -3.35
C LEU A 214 -22.56 -3.19 -2.88
N ARG A 215 -22.20 -2.46 -1.82
CA ARG A 215 -23.03 -1.38 -1.29
C ARG A 215 -23.10 -0.23 -2.29
N ALA A 216 -21.95 0.14 -2.87
CA ALA A 216 -21.87 1.15 -3.91
C ALA A 216 -22.73 0.82 -5.14
N GLU A 217 -22.64 -0.41 -5.65
CA GLU A 217 -23.44 -0.87 -6.79
C GLU A 217 -24.94 -0.83 -6.50
N ASN A 218 -25.37 -1.26 -5.32
CA ASN A 218 -26.78 -1.19 -4.93
C ASN A 218 -27.29 0.25 -4.89
N MET A 219 -26.49 1.20 -4.37
CA MET A 219 -26.85 2.61 -4.34
C MET A 219 -26.98 3.21 -5.75
N ILE A 220 -26.04 2.89 -6.64
CA ILE A 220 -26.09 3.36 -8.04
C ILE A 220 -27.27 2.74 -8.77
N LYS A 221 -27.53 1.44 -8.58
CA LYS A 221 -28.67 0.74 -9.17
C LYS A 221 -29.99 1.38 -8.74
N GLU A 222 -30.15 1.68 -7.45
CA GLU A 222 -31.33 2.36 -6.93
C GLU A 222 -31.50 3.75 -7.54
N LEU A 223 -30.42 4.55 -7.60
CA LEU A 223 -30.44 5.86 -8.24
C LEU A 223 -30.90 5.78 -9.71
N LEU A 224 -30.37 4.82 -10.47
CA LEU A 224 -30.70 4.63 -11.88
C LEU A 224 -32.16 4.20 -12.12
N THR A 225 -32.86 3.67 -11.11
CA THR A 225 -34.31 3.44 -11.22
C THR A 225 -35.12 4.74 -11.25
N ARG A 226 -34.63 5.79 -10.57
CA ARG A 226 -35.28 7.11 -10.49
C ARG A 226 -34.75 8.09 -11.53
N ALA A 227 -33.46 7.99 -11.85
CA ALA A 227 -32.73 8.87 -12.76
C ALA A 227 -32.01 8.05 -13.86
N PRO A 228 -32.76 7.41 -14.78
CA PRO A 228 -32.18 6.53 -15.81
C PRO A 228 -31.27 7.25 -16.80
N ASP A 229 -31.37 8.58 -16.91
CA ASP A 229 -30.56 9.40 -17.81
C ASP A 229 -29.30 9.98 -17.15
N ASN A 230 -29.02 9.62 -15.89
CA ASN A 230 -27.82 10.06 -15.19
C ASN A 230 -26.57 9.35 -15.75
N LEU A 231 -25.88 10.02 -16.69
CA LEU A 231 -24.67 9.50 -17.34
C LEU A 231 -23.50 9.29 -16.37
N GLU A 232 -23.42 10.09 -15.30
CA GLU A 232 -22.37 9.96 -14.28
C GLU A 232 -22.55 8.65 -13.50
N ALA A 233 -23.79 8.35 -13.08
CA ALA A 233 -24.14 7.11 -12.42
C ALA A 233 -23.84 5.88 -13.30
N TRP A 234 -24.22 5.91 -14.59
CA TRP A 234 -23.85 4.84 -15.53
C TRP A 234 -22.34 4.68 -15.71
N SER A 235 -21.58 5.77 -15.72
CA SER A 235 -20.12 5.74 -15.86
C SER A 235 -19.47 5.05 -14.67
N VAL A 236 -19.85 5.45 -13.45
CA VAL A 236 -19.39 4.83 -12.21
C VAL A 236 -19.80 3.36 -12.17
N PHE A 237 -21.03 3.04 -12.58
CA PHE A 237 -21.51 1.65 -12.61
C PHE A 237 -20.69 0.78 -13.56
N ALA A 238 -20.42 1.26 -14.78
CA ALA A 238 -19.62 0.53 -15.75
C ALA A 238 -18.18 0.30 -15.25
N PHE A 239 -17.60 1.32 -14.60
CA PHE A 239 -16.27 1.22 -14.02
C PHE A 239 -16.18 0.19 -12.88
N MET A 240 -17.20 0.12 -12.01
CA MET A 240 -17.27 -0.91 -10.96
C MET A 240 -17.31 -2.33 -11.52
N ALA A 241 -18.02 -2.57 -12.64
CA ALA A 241 -18.01 -3.86 -13.32
C ALA A 241 -16.62 -4.20 -13.87
N LEU A 242 -15.97 -3.23 -14.52
CA LEU A 242 -14.62 -3.41 -15.05
C LEU A 242 -13.61 -3.74 -13.95
N GLN A 243 -13.69 -3.08 -12.79
CA GLN A 243 -12.82 -3.38 -11.64
C GLN A 243 -13.00 -4.80 -11.09
N GLN A 244 -14.20 -5.36 -11.22
CA GLN A 244 -14.53 -6.72 -10.80
C GLN A 244 -14.24 -7.77 -11.90
N ASP A 245 -13.65 -7.36 -13.03
CA ASP A 245 -13.43 -8.18 -14.23
C ASP A 245 -14.72 -8.73 -14.86
N ASP A 246 -15.88 -8.16 -14.53
CA ASP A 246 -17.18 -8.46 -15.15
C ASP A 246 -17.31 -7.67 -16.47
N LEU A 247 -16.61 -8.16 -17.50
CA LEU A 247 -16.57 -7.54 -18.82
C LEU A 247 -17.97 -7.48 -19.47
N THR A 248 -18.80 -8.51 -19.26
CA THR A 248 -20.16 -8.57 -19.80
C THR A 248 -21.03 -7.45 -19.23
N ALA A 249 -21.02 -7.25 -17.90
CA ALA A 249 -21.76 -6.15 -17.29
C ALA A 249 -21.18 -4.79 -17.67
N ALA A 250 -19.85 -4.65 -17.77
CA ALA A 250 -19.20 -3.40 -18.18
C ALA A 250 -19.66 -2.97 -19.59
N ILE A 251 -19.65 -3.90 -20.56
CA ILE A 251 -20.12 -3.67 -21.93
C ILE A 251 -21.59 -3.20 -21.93
N ALA A 252 -22.47 -3.94 -21.24
CA ALA A 252 -23.90 -3.60 -21.16
C ALA A 252 -24.12 -2.20 -20.57
N ARG A 253 -23.38 -1.83 -19.51
CA ARG A 253 -23.47 -0.52 -18.85
C ARG A 253 -22.92 0.61 -19.74
N TRP A 254 -21.81 0.40 -20.46
CA TRP A 254 -21.29 1.39 -21.42
C TRP A 254 -22.23 1.62 -22.61
N GLN A 255 -22.89 0.57 -23.10
CA GLN A 255 -23.90 0.70 -24.14
C GLN A 255 -25.07 1.61 -23.70
N GLN A 256 -25.46 1.59 -22.43
CA GLN A 256 -26.46 2.53 -21.90
C GLN A 256 -26.01 3.99 -21.99
N ILE A 257 -24.70 4.25 -21.83
CA ILE A 257 -24.14 5.60 -21.97
C ILE A 257 -24.15 6.03 -23.44
N LEU A 258 -23.69 5.16 -24.35
CA LEU A 258 -23.64 5.45 -25.78
C LEU A 258 -25.02 5.76 -26.36
N GLN A 259 -26.07 5.06 -25.92
CA GLN A 259 -27.45 5.31 -26.36
C GLN A 259 -27.99 6.70 -25.99
N ARG A 260 -27.41 7.34 -24.97
CA ARG A 260 -27.86 8.62 -24.40
C ARG A 260 -26.89 9.78 -24.67
N MET A 261 -25.82 9.53 -25.41
CA MET A 261 -24.76 10.50 -25.66
C MET A 261 -24.68 10.83 -27.16
N SER A 262 -24.31 12.08 -27.47
CA SER A 262 -24.07 12.47 -28.87
C SER A 262 -22.83 11.75 -29.45
N PRO A 263 -22.95 11.13 -30.63
CA PRO A 263 -21.84 10.48 -31.34
C PRO A 263 -20.64 11.41 -31.62
N ASP A 264 -20.88 12.72 -31.75
CA ASP A 264 -19.84 13.70 -32.09
C ASP A 264 -18.93 14.08 -30.90
N SER A 265 -19.21 13.58 -29.70
CA SER A 265 -18.44 13.94 -28.50
C SER A 265 -17.15 13.13 -28.37
N PRO A 266 -16.01 13.73 -27.93
CA PRO A 266 -14.78 12.98 -27.67
C PRO A 266 -14.96 11.85 -26.64
N ARG A 267 -15.89 12.03 -25.69
CA ARG A 267 -16.23 11.02 -24.68
C ARG A 267 -16.91 9.79 -25.28
N TYR A 268 -17.74 9.97 -26.31
CA TYR A 268 -18.38 8.86 -27.02
C TYR A 268 -17.32 7.92 -27.62
N ALA A 269 -16.36 8.47 -28.35
CA ALA A 269 -15.27 7.70 -28.96
C ALA A 269 -14.41 6.96 -27.91
N MET A 270 -14.22 7.54 -26.73
CA MET A 270 -13.50 6.87 -25.63
C MET A 270 -14.27 5.67 -25.07
N ILE A 271 -15.58 5.80 -24.89
CA ILE A 271 -16.44 4.72 -24.39
C ILE A 271 -16.55 3.60 -25.43
N GLU A 272 -16.69 3.94 -26.71
CA GLU A 272 -16.71 2.96 -27.81
C GLU A 272 -15.42 2.12 -27.85
N ARG A 273 -14.25 2.76 -27.70
CA ARG A 273 -12.97 2.04 -27.58
C ARG A 273 -12.92 1.13 -26.36
N SER A 274 -13.52 1.54 -25.24
CA SER A 274 -13.57 0.75 -24.01
C SER A 274 -14.45 -0.50 -24.18
N VAL A 275 -15.58 -0.37 -24.87
CA VAL A 275 -16.44 -1.49 -25.27
C VAL A 275 -15.68 -2.46 -26.16
N ALA A 276 -15.05 -1.96 -27.24
CA ALA A 276 -14.30 -2.81 -28.17
C ALA A 276 -13.12 -3.53 -27.49
N PHE A 277 -12.47 -2.89 -26.52
CA PHE A 277 -11.42 -3.52 -25.72
C PHE A 277 -11.97 -4.67 -24.85
N ALA A 278 -13.07 -4.44 -24.14
CA ALA A 278 -13.69 -5.45 -23.31
C ALA A 278 -14.25 -6.63 -24.12
N GLU A 279 -14.82 -6.37 -25.30
CA GLU A 279 -15.30 -7.42 -26.21
C GLU A 279 -14.17 -8.32 -26.71
N ARG A 280 -13.00 -7.74 -27.06
CA ARG A 280 -11.83 -8.55 -27.43
C ARG A 280 -11.34 -9.40 -26.27
N ARG A 281 -11.22 -8.82 -25.08
CA ARG A 281 -10.75 -9.55 -23.90
C ARG A 281 -11.73 -10.66 -23.49
N LEU A 282 -13.04 -10.42 -23.63
CA LEU A 282 -14.06 -11.44 -23.43
C LEU A 282 -13.92 -12.56 -24.47
N ALA A 283 -13.72 -12.23 -25.75
CA ALA A 283 -13.48 -13.21 -26.81
C ALA A 283 -12.17 -14.00 -26.63
N GLU A 284 -11.12 -13.38 -26.07
CA GLU A 284 -9.86 -14.06 -25.70
C GLU A 284 -10.02 -14.97 -24.48
N THR A 285 -10.94 -14.63 -23.57
CA THR A 285 -11.24 -15.44 -22.37
C THR A 285 -12.18 -16.60 -22.72
N ASP A 286 -13.11 -16.39 -23.65
CA ASP A 286 -14.02 -17.41 -24.20
C ASP A 286 -13.39 -18.22 -25.34
N ALA A 287 -12.24 -17.79 -25.88
CA ALA A 287 -11.40 -18.64 -26.72
C ALA A 287 -10.96 -19.83 -25.85
N ALA A 288 -11.37 -21.03 -26.28
CA ALA A 288 -11.34 -22.23 -25.49
C ALA A 288 -10.04 -22.37 -24.67
N PRO A 289 -10.12 -22.77 -23.39
CA PRO A 289 -8.94 -23.06 -22.60
C PRO A 289 -8.02 -24.00 -23.38
N VAL A 290 -6.71 -23.83 -23.25
CA VAL A 290 -5.66 -24.73 -23.75
C VAL A 290 -5.68 -26.07 -22.99
N THR A 291 -6.88 -26.58 -22.66
CA THR A 291 -7.16 -27.92 -22.18
C THR A 291 -7.30 -28.81 -23.39
N GLY A 292 -6.29 -29.64 -23.60
CA GLY A 292 -6.12 -30.51 -24.74
C GLY A 292 -4.64 -30.82 -24.93
N PRO A 293 -4.29 -31.84 -25.72
CA PRO A 293 -2.91 -32.27 -25.89
C PRO A 293 -2.07 -31.16 -26.52
N ARG A 294 -0.84 -31.03 -26.03
CA ARG A 294 0.20 -30.18 -26.59
C ARG A 294 1.29 -31.02 -27.21
N PHE A 295 1.62 -30.70 -28.45
CA PHE A 295 2.71 -31.32 -29.18
C PHE A 295 3.84 -30.31 -29.38
N GLU A 296 4.97 -30.52 -28.73
CA GLU A 296 6.19 -29.74 -28.96
C GLU A 296 7.03 -30.46 -30.03
N VAL A 297 7.09 -29.85 -31.20
CA VAL A 297 7.62 -30.42 -32.43
C VAL A 297 8.94 -29.73 -32.78
N GLU A 298 10.04 -30.46 -32.66
CA GLU A 298 11.33 -30.03 -33.19
C GLU A 298 11.40 -30.39 -34.68
N VAL A 299 11.34 -29.39 -35.54
CA VAL A 299 11.43 -29.55 -36.99
C VAL A 299 12.87 -29.39 -37.44
N ASN A 300 13.33 -30.36 -38.22
CA ASN A 300 14.64 -30.40 -38.86
C ASN A 300 14.47 -30.51 -40.38
N ALA A 301 15.44 -30.04 -41.16
CA ALA A 301 15.48 -30.24 -42.60
C ALA A 301 16.66 -31.13 -42.98
N ALA A 302 16.43 -32.15 -43.81
CA ALA A 302 17.50 -33.00 -44.34
C ALA A 302 18.42 -32.18 -45.26
N SER A 303 19.69 -32.58 -45.37
CA SER A 303 20.68 -31.87 -46.20
C SER A 303 20.33 -31.81 -47.70
N ALA A 304 19.39 -32.63 -48.16
CA ALA A 304 18.89 -32.65 -49.53
C ALA A 304 17.80 -31.59 -49.81
N VAL A 305 17.20 -30.99 -48.78
CA VAL A 305 16.15 -29.97 -48.94
C VAL A 305 16.80 -28.67 -49.43
N PRO A 306 16.42 -28.15 -50.62
CA PRO A 306 17.00 -26.92 -51.14
C PRO A 306 16.63 -25.71 -50.27
N TYR A 307 17.59 -24.81 -50.07
CA TYR A 307 17.32 -23.54 -49.40
C TYR A 307 16.56 -22.60 -50.35
N HIS A 308 15.37 -22.17 -49.93
CA HIS A 308 14.54 -21.23 -50.66
C HIS A 308 14.33 -19.94 -49.83
N PRO A 309 14.90 -18.80 -50.26
CA PRO A 309 14.65 -17.52 -49.61
C PRO A 309 13.16 -17.17 -49.69
N GLY A 310 12.50 -16.97 -48.55
CA GLY A 310 11.08 -16.65 -48.49
C GLY A 310 10.14 -17.87 -48.46
N ALA A 311 10.67 -19.09 -48.37
CA ALA A 311 9.84 -20.26 -48.10
C ALA A 311 9.07 -20.11 -46.78
N VAL A 312 7.88 -20.71 -46.74
CA VAL A 312 7.03 -20.74 -45.56
C VAL A 312 6.93 -22.18 -45.08
N LEU A 313 7.14 -22.39 -43.79
CA LEU A 313 6.93 -23.67 -43.13
C LEU A 313 5.52 -23.71 -42.54
N PHE A 314 4.77 -24.76 -42.89
CA PHE A 314 3.49 -25.10 -42.31
C PHE A 314 3.66 -26.33 -41.44
N VAL A 315 3.43 -26.17 -40.13
CA VAL A 315 3.42 -27.30 -39.17
C VAL A 315 1.98 -27.50 -38.74
N TYR A 316 1.41 -28.66 -39.03
CA TYR A 316 -0.02 -28.91 -38.82
C TYR A 316 -0.29 -30.36 -38.43
N ALA A 317 -1.39 -30.58 -37.72
CA ALA A 317 -1.85 -31.93 -37.36
C ALA A 317 -3.08 -32.31 -38.18
N VAL A 318 -3.09 -33.55 -38.65
CA VAL A 318 -4.24 -34.15 -39.35
C VAL A 318 -4.69 -35.42 -38.64
N ASP A 319 -5.92 -35.85 -38.91
CA ASP A 319 -6.41 -37.14 -38.43
C ASP A 319 -5.66 -38.29 -39.10
N ALA A 320 -5.17 -39.24 -38.29
CA ALA A 320 -4.51 -40.44 -38.76
C ALA A 320 -5.41 -41.35 -39.62
N GLN A 321 -6.74 -41.25 -39.47
CA GLN A 321 -7.73 -42.08 -40.17
C GLN A 321 -8.08 -41.61 -41.60
N GLY A 322 -7.42 -40.57 -42.11
CA GLY A 322 -7.51 -40.20 -43.54
C GLY A 322 -8.12 -38.83 -43.85
N GLY A 323 -7.81 -37.80 -43.06
CA GLY A 323 -8.14 -36.41 -43.38
C GLY A 323 -6.94 -35.63 -43.91
N ASP A 324 -7.10 -34.87 -45.00
CA ASP A 324 -6.08 -33.89 -45.45
C ASP A 324 -6.32 -32.49 -44.87
N MET A 325 -7.47 -32.27 -44.23
CA MET A 325 -7.79 -30.99 -43.61
C MET A 325 -7.10 -30.88 -42.24
N PRO A 326 -6.35 -29.79 -41.97
CA PRO A 326 -5.66 -29.61 -40.70
C PRO A 326 -6.66 -29.36 -39.56
N LEU A 327 -6.44 -30.04 -38.44
CA LEU A 327 -7.14 -29.80 -37.17
C LEU A 327 -6.61 -28.52 -36.52
N VAL A 328 -5.29 -28.41 -36.51
CA VAL A 328 -4.53 -27.27 -35.99
C VAL A 328 -3.37 -27.00 -36.93
N ALA A 329 -2.99 -25.74 -37.12
CA ALA A 329 -1.91 -25.38 -38.03
C ALA A 329 -1.19 -24.11 -37.58
N ARG A 330 0.13 -24.12 -37.74
CA ARG A 330 0.99 -22.94 -37.58
C ARG A 330 1.75 -22.65 -38.86
N ARG A 331 1.74 -21.37 -39.24
CA ARG A 331 2.47 -20.83 -40.39
C ARG A 331 3.69 -20.06 -39.90
N ILE A 332 4.86 -20.39 -40.44
CA ILE A 332 6.15 -19.85 -40.01
C ILE A 332 6.85 -19.30 -41.25
N GLU A 333 7.03 -17.99 -41.30
CA GLU A 333 7.73 -17.32 -42.38
C GLU A 333 9.24 -17.40 -42.14
N GLN A 334 10.02 -17.62 -43.21
CA GLN A 334 11.49 -17.65 -43.16
C GLN A 334 12.03 -18.63 -42.08
N PRO A 335 11.69 -19.93 -42.16
CA PRO A 335 12.09 -20.90 -41.16
C PRO A 335 13.62 -21.05 -41.13
N SER A 336 14.18 -21.16 -39.93
CA SER A 336 15.55 -21.60 -39.69
C SER A 336 15.53 -22.91 -38.91
N PHE A 337 16.40 -23.86 -39.26
CA PHE A 337 16.40 -25.20 -38.67
C PHE A 337 17.68 -25.46 -37.86
N PRO A 338 17.62 -26.21 -36.75
CA PRO A 338 16.42 -26.76 -36.11
C PRO A 338 15.51 -25.68 -35.51
N LEU A 339 14.21 -25.94 -35.48
CA LEU A 339 13.18 -25.03 -34.96
C LEU A 339 12.16 -25.80 -34.13
N THR A 340 11.80 -25.30 -32.96
CA THR A 340 10.78 -25.91 -32.09
C THR A 340 9.45 -25.18 -32.19
N VAL A 341 8.36 -25.92 -32.37
CA VAL A 341 7.00 -25.41 -32.55
C VAL A 341 6.03 -26.17 -31.65
N THR A 342 5.25 -25.47 -30.84
CA THR A 342 4.18 -26.09 -30.05
C THR A 342 2.85 -26.05 -30.81
N LEU A 343 2.22 -27.18 -31.06
CA LEU A 343 0.84 -27.27 -31.56
C LEU A 343 -0.13 -27.59 -30.42
N SER A 344 -1.26 -26.88 -30.39
CA SER A 344 -2.32 -27.06 -29.39
C SER A 344 -3.69 -26.72 -29.96
N ASN A 345 -4.75 -26.95 -29.20
CA ASN A 345 -6.11 -26.54 -29.57
C ASN A 345 -6.25 -25.01 -29.82
N ALA A 346 -5.34 -24.19 -29.30
CA ALA A 346 -5.32 -22.75 -29.58
C ALA A 346 -4.94 -22.44 -31.05
N ASP A 347 -4.29 -23.38 -31.74
CA ASP A 347 -3.90 -23.27 -33.15
C ASP A 347 -4.98 -23.84 -34.09
N ALA A 348 -6.20 -24.13 -33.58
CA ALA A 348 -7.31 -24.66 -34.37
C ALA A 348 -7.97 -23.57 -35.23
N MET A 349 -8.20 -23.87 -36.51
CA MET A 349 -8.91 -22.95 -37.42
C MET A 349 -10.41 -22.83 -37.09
N VAL A 350 -10.98 -23.91 -36.54
CA VAL A 350 -12.39 -23.97 -36.11
C VAL A 350 -12.42 -24.60 -34.73
N ALA A 351 -12.96 -23.90 -33.74
CA ALA A 351 -12.93 -24.33 -32.33
C ALA A 351 -13.52 -25.74 -32.10
N SER A 352 -14.51 -26.15 -32.89
CA SER A 352 -15.15 -27.48 -32.80
C SER A 352 -14.39 -28.61 -33.49
N ASN A 353 -13.34 -28.32 -34.28
CA ASN A 353 -12.53 -29.32 -34.99
C ASN A 353 -11.05 -29.12 -34.61
N ASN A 354 -10.67 -29.70 -33.46
CA ASN A 354 -9.36 -29.53 -32.82
C ASN A 354 -8.74 -30.89 -32.43
N LEU A 355 -7.61 -30.88 -31.71
CA LEU A 355 -6.88 -32.11 -31.34
C LEU A 355 -7.65 -32.97 -30.33
N SER A 356 -8.39 -32.36 -29.40
CA SER A 356 -9.16 -33.09 -28.38
C SER A 356 -10.35 -33.87 -28.94
N GLY A 357 -10.77 -33.57 -30.18
CA GLY A 357 -11.84 -34.29 -30.86
C GLY A 357 -11.40 -35.55 -31.61
N ARG A 358 -10.11 -35.93 -31.54
CA ARG A 358 -9.55 -37.10 -32.24
C ARG A 358 -8.80 -37.97 -31.24
N ASP A 359 -8.84 -39.28 -31.41
CA ASP A 359 -8.04 -40.21 -30.59
C ASP A 359 -6.58 -40.28 -31.07
N THR A 360 -6.37 -40.12 -32.39
CA THR A 360 -5.04 -40.23 -33.00
C THR A 360 -4.80 -39.19 -34.09
N VAL A 361 -3.60 -38.63 -34.12
CA VAL A 361 -3.20 -37.60 -35.10
C VAL A 361 -1.83 -37.91 -35.71
N VAL A 362 -1.56 -37.30 -36.86
CA VAL A 362 -0.24 -37.27 -37.50
C VAL A 362 0.16 -35.81 -37.68
N ILE A 363 1.39 -35.48 -37.27
CA ILE A 363 1.96 -34.14 -37.44
C ILE A 363 2.75 -34.13 -38.74
N LYS A 364 2.48 -33.12 -39.57
CA LYS A 364 3.16 -32.87 -40.83
C LYS A 364 3.86 -31.51 -40.77
N ALA A 365 5.08 -31.46 -41.28
CA ALA A 365 5.84 -30.24 -41.45
C ALA A 365 6.15 -30.08 -42.94
N ARG A 366 5.53 -29.09 -43.59
CA ARG A 366 5.68 -28.84 -45.03
C ARG A 366 6.35 -27.51 -45.28
N ILE A 367 7.45 -27.51 -46.01
CA ILE A 367 8.11 -26.30 -46.51
C ILE A 367 7.62 -26.03 -47.94
N ALA A 368 6.99 -24.87 -48.14
CA ALA A 368 6.45 -24.45 -49.43
C ALA A 368 7.21 -23.21 -49.93
N PRO A 369 7.94 -23.30 -51.07
CA PRO A 369 8.66 -22.16 -51.63
C PRO A 369 7.76 -21.00 -52.06
N SER A 370 6.56 -21.29 -52.58
CA SER A 370 5.61 -20.27 -53.04
C SER A 370 4.82 -19.59 -51.92
N GLY A 371 4.97 -20.05 -50.67
CA GLY A 371 4.22 -19.55 -49.52
C GLY A 371 2.75 -19.99 -49.47
N ASN A 372 2.28 -20.75 -50.46
CA ASN A 372 0.95 -21.33 -50.50
C ASN A 372 1.01 -22.83 -50.16
N VAL A 373 0.32 -23.26 -49.09
CA VAL A 373 0.35 -24.66 -48.63
C VAL A 373 -0.27 -25.65 -49.63
N ALA A 374 -1.15 -25.17 -50.51
CA ALA A 374 -1.82 -25.98 -51.53
C ALA A 374 -0.97 -26.20 -52.79
N ASP A 375 0.10 -25.42 -52.96
CA ASP A 375 1.03 -25.56 -54.07
C ASP A 375 2.16 -26.52 -53.67
N ALA A 376 2.19 -27.68 -54.33
CA ALA A 376 3.19 -28.72 -54.08
C ALA A 376 4.48 -28.53 -54.90
N THR A 377 4.55 -27.52 -55.78
CA THR A 377 5.70 -27.29 -56.64
C THR A 377 6.95 -27.03 -55.80
N ASP A 378 7.97 -27.89 -55.95
CA ASP A 378 9.23 -27.87 -55.19
C ASP A 378 9.04 -27.90 -53.66
N ALA A 379 7.87 -28.32 -53.18
CA ALA A 379 7.58 -28.43 -51.76
C ALA A 379 8.17 -29.73 -51.18
N TRP A 380 8.60 -29.67 -49.93
CA TRP A 380 9.07 -30.84 -49.18
C TRP A 380 8.25 -31.01 -47.91
N GLU A 381 8.07 -32.25 -47.48
CA GLU A 381 7.31 -32.60 -46.29
C GLU A 381 8.06 -33.61 -45.41
N GLY A 382 7.91 -33.44 -44.11
CA GLY A 382 8.24 -34.43 -43.08
C GLY A 382 6.97 -34.84 -42.34
N ARG A 383 6.91 -36.08 -41.88
CA ARG A 383 5.75 -36.63 -41.15
C ARG A 383 6.19 -37.34 -39.87
N SER A 384 5.40 -37.19 -38.82
CA SER A 384 5.53 -38.04 -37.63
C SER A 384 4.91 -39.42 -37.85
N GLY A 385 5.14 -40.34 -36.91
CA GLY A 385 4.26 -41.50 -36.74
C GLY A 385 2.86 -41.10 -36.24
N ILE A 386 2.00 -42.10 -36.04
CA ILE A 386 0.68 -41.91 -35.41
C ILE A 386 0.88 -41.59 -33.92
N LEU A 387 0.26 -40.52 -33.44
CA LEU A 387 0.35 -40.03 -32.07
C LEU A 387 -1.02 -40.08 -31.40
N ASP A 388 -1.04 -40.47 -30.13
CA ASP A 388 -2.22 -40.39 -29.28
C ASP A 388 -2.39 -38.96 -28.76
N THR A 389 -3.63 -38.52 -28.62
CA THR A 389 -4.04 -37.18 -28.14
C THR A 389 -4.38 -37.15 -26.65
N SER A 390 -4.18 -38.27 -25.94
CA SER A 390 -4.46 -38.37 -24.50
C SER A 390 -3.47 -37.60 -23.61
N GLU A 391 -2.27 -37.30 -24.10
CA GLU A 391 -1.17 -36.70 -23.32
C GLU A 391 -0.33 -35.73 -24.15
N ASP A 392 0.35 -34.82 -23.47
CA ASP A 392 1.34 -33.93 -24.06
C ASP A 392 2.57 -34.71 -24.52
N ARG A 393 3.14 -34.36 -25.69
CA ARG A 393 4.29 -35.06 -26.26
C ARG A 393 5.30 -34.13 -26.91
N GLN A 394 6.57 -34.49 -26.76
CA GLN A 394 7.68 -33.94 -27.53
C GLN A 394 8.03 -34.90 -28.67
N LEU A 395 8.29 -34.39 -29.86
CA LEU A 395 8.70 -35.18 -31.01
C LEU A 395 9.60 -34.40 -31.96
N SER A 396 10.34 -35.14 -32.79
CA SER A 396 11.14 -34.57 -33.87
C SER A 396 10.55 -34.97 -35.23
N VAL A 397 10.47 -34.01 -36.16
CA VAL A 397 10.05 -34.23 -37.54
C VAL A 397 11.15 -33.76 -38.48
N ILE A 398 11.63 -34.65 -39.33
CA ILE A 398 12.63 -34.34 -40.35
C ILE A 398 11.92 -34.18 -41.69
N ILE A 399 12.10 -33.03 -42.33
CA ILE A 399 11.65 -32.76 -43.69
C ILE A 399 12.65 -33.42 -44.66
N ASP A 400 12.23 -34.48 -45.34
CA ASP A 400 13.10 -35.32 -46.17
C ASP A 400 12.43 -35.86 -47.44
N THR A 401 11.14 -35.61 -47.63
CA THR A 401 10.36 -36.18 -48.74
C THR A 401 9.87 -35.07 -49.68
N PRO A 402 10.21 -35.08 -50.98
CA PRO A 402 9.65 -34.15 -51.97
C PRO A 402 8.17 -34.51 -52.27
N LEU A 403 7.35 -33.50 -52.54
CA LEU A 403 5.91 -33.65 -52.83
C LEU A 403 5.56 -33.65 -54.32
#